data_AF-A0A7C7R3S0-F1
#
_entry.id   AF-A0A7C7R3S0-F1
#
_cell.length_a   1.000
_cell.length_b   1.000
_cell.length_c   1.000
_cell.angle_alpha   90.00
_cell.angle_beta   90.00
_cell.angle_gamma   90.00
#
_symmetry.space_group_name_H-M   'P 1'
#
loop_
_entity.id
_entity.type
_entity.pdbx_description
1 polymer ?
#
loop_
_entity_poly.entity_id
_entity_poly.type
_entity_poly.pdbx_seq_one_letter_code
_entity_poly.pdbx_strand_id
1 'polypeptide(L)'
;MRPIRMVYRPFDATMGLFDPSRLRFTDQEAFVDGRRCLVMEHSGDDFMDVIYVDGERQFLPVRYYRHEAGMTREQIEISYCRDQVYGWVPTAWNVAHLDDRGAVRISWSGNVTEYALNQPVPDEVFEIALPPGTWVRNYITGECYILREGGEKRPILPGEYTGDNYEELLRSDPMSGEGKLRWFLGAVVVAVGALAAWAVLRRRKIA
;
A
#
# COMPACT_ATOMS: atom_id res chain seq x y z
N MET A 1 -8.12 -9.09 2.31
CA MET A 1 -9.21 -8.77 1.34
C MET A 1 -9.10 -9.49 -0.03
N ARG A 2 -8.14 -10.41 -0.23
CA ARG A 2 -7.98 -11.10 -1.53
C ARG A 2 -9.25 -11.81 -2.04
N PRO A 3 -10.06 -12.53 -1.22
CA PRO A 3 -11.27 -13.22 -1.69
C PRO A 3 -12.25 -12.28 -2.42
N ILE A 4 -12.55 -11.13 -1.83
CA ILE A 4 -13.47 -10.14 -2.40
C ILE A 4 -12.92 -9.54 -3.70
N ARG A 5 -11.62 -9.24 -3.76
CA ARG A 5 -10.98 -8.70 -4.97
C ARG A 5 -10.98 -9.71 -6.12
N MET A 6 -10.77 -11.00 -5.84
CA MET A 6 -10.82 -12.05 -6.88
C MET A 6 -12.19 -12.12 -7.55
N VAL A 7 -13.26 -11.87 -6.80
CA VAL A 7 -14.64 -11.94 -7.31
C VAL A 7 -14.99 -10.68 -8.10
N TYR A 8 -14.80 -9.50 -7.50
CA TYR A 8 -15.38 -8.28 -8.04
C TYR A 8 -14.41 -7.44 -8.87
N ARG A 9 -13.10 -7.62 -8.69
CA ARG A 9 -12.07 -6.81 -9.36
C ARG A 9 -10.82 -7.63 -9.69
N PRO A 10 -10.93 -8.82 -10.33
CA PRO A 10 -9.76 -9.65 -10.58
C PRO A 10 -8.71 -8.96 -11.47
N PHE A 11 -9.17 -8.13 -12.41
CA PHE A 11 -8.35 -7.50 -13.47
C PHE A 11 -8.35 -5.97 -13.47
N ASP A 12 -8.83 -5.34 -12.38
CA ASP A 12 -8.83 -3.88 -12.25
C ASP A 12 -7.39 -3.33 -12.35
N ALA A 13 -7.16 -2.23 -13.06
CA ALA A 13 -5.80 -1.73 -13.32
C ALA A 13 -5.06 -1.27 -12.06
N THR A 14 -5.80 -0.88 -11.01
CA THR A 14 -5.24 -0.35 -9.76
C THR A 14 -5.40 -1.35 -8.61
N MET A 15 -6.53 -2.05 -8.57
CA MET A 15 -6.90 -2.97 -7.49
C MET A 15 -7.03 -4.43 -7.95
N GLY A 16 -6.62 -4.74 -9.18
CA GLY A 16 -6.57 -6.10 -9.73
C GLY A 16 -5.60 -7.00 -8.98
N LEU A 17 -5.87 -8.30 -9.01
CA LEU A 17 -4.96 -9.31 -8.45
C LEU A 17 -4.15 -10.00 -9.53
N PHE A 18 -4.65 -10.03 -10.76
CA PHE A 18 -4.06 -10.78 -11.86
C PHE A 18 -3.81 -9.86 -13.05
N ASP A 19 -2.66 -10.04 -13.68
CA ASP A 19 -2.39 -9.50 -15.01
C ASP A 19 -3.02 -10.45 -16.05
N PRO A 20 -4.03 -10.00 -16.81
CA PRO A 20 -4.69 -10.85 -17.81
C PRO A 20 -3.74 -11.43 -18.85
N SER A 21 -2.62 -10.74 -19.16
CA SER A 21 -1.64 -11.22 -20.14
C SER A 21 -0.80 -12.40 -19.65
N ARG A 22 -0.78 -12.61 -18.33
CA ARG A 22 -0.03 -13.68 -17.65
C ARG A 22 -0.92 -14.83 -17.19
N LEU A 23 -2.24 -14.72 -17.38
CA LEU A 23 -3.20 -15.77 -17.07
C LEU A 23 -3.30 -16.78 -18.21
N ARG A 24 -3.30 -18.06 -17.85
CA ARG A 24 -3.42 -19.17 -18.81
C ARG A 24 -4.34 -20.24 -18.25
N PHE A 25 -5.22 -20.76 -19.11
CA PHE A 25 -5.91 -22.01 -18.80
C PHE A 25 -4.93 -23.17 -18.94
N THR A 26 -5.05 -24.14 -18.04
CA THR A 26 -4.35 -25.41 -18.17
C THR A 26 -5.31 -26.46 -18.73
N ASP A 27 -4.78 -27.59 -19.19
CA ASP A 27 -5.58 -28.74 -19.59
C ASP A 27 -6.06 -29.56 -18.38
N GLN A 28 -5.80 -29.08 -17.15
CA GLN A 28 -6.20 -29.77 -15.94
C GLN A 28 -7.66 -29.47 -15.58
N GLU A 29 -8.36 -30.54 -15.23
CA GLU A 29 -9.66 -30.47 -14.60
C GLU A 29 -9.56 -30.98 -13.18
N ALA A 30 -10.25 -30.31 -12.27
CA ALA A 30 -10.28 -30.68 -10.87
C ALA A 30 -11.70 -30.63 -10.33
N PHE A 31 -11.93 -31.33 -9.22
CA PHE A 31 -13.19 -31.28 -8.51
C PHE A 31 -13.01 -30.52 -7.19
N VAL A 32 -13.80 -29.47 -6.99
CA VAL A 32 -13.88 -28.73 -5.73
C VAL A 32 -15.30 -28.89 -5.21
N ASP A 33 -15.45 -29.48 -4.03
CA ASP A 33 -16.75 -29.76 -3.39
C ASP A 33 -17.75 -30.47 -4.32
N GLY A 34 -17.25 -31.46 -5.07
CA GLY A 34 -18.05 -32.25 -6.02
C GLY A 34 -18.39 -31.55 -7.33
N ARG A 35 -17.90 -30.34 -7.56
CA ARG A 35 -18.12 -29.57 -8.80
C ARG A 35 -16.89 -29.60 -9.69
N ARG A 36 -17.09 -29.75 -11.00
CA ARG A 36 -16.02 -29.68 -11.98
C ARG A 36 -15.53 -28.23 -12.10
N CYS A 37 -14.23 -28.04 -11.97
CA CYS A 37 -13.56 -26.76 -12.09
C CYS A 37 -12.48 -26.81 -13.16
N LEU A 38 -12.33 -25.70 -13.86
CA LEU A 38 -11.18 -25.45 -14.73
C LEU A 38 -10.06 -24.87 -13.88
N VAL A 39 -8.82 -25.17 -14.26
CA VAL A 39 -7.64 -24.66 -13.57
C VAL A 39 -6.98 -23.59 -14.44
N MET A 40 -6.70 -22.44 -13.82
CA MET A 40 -5.96 -21.35 -14.41
C MET A 40 -4.67 -21.12 -13.63
N GLU A 41 -3.60 -20.76 -14.34
CA GLU A 41 -2.32 -20.38 -13.76
C GLU A 41 -2.03 -18.91 -14.06
N HIS A 42 -1.46 -18.21 -13.09
CA HIS A 42 -0.94 -16.85 -13.24
C HIS A 42 0.47 -16.76 -12.66
N SER A 43 1.46 -16.59 -13.54
CA SER A 43 2.87 -16.58 -13.17
C SER A 43 3.38 -15.15 -12.91
N GLY A 44 3.96 -14.94 -11.73
CA GLY A 44 4.82 -13.80 -11.42
C GLY A 44 6.29 -14.15 -11.65
N ASP A 45 7.18 -13.23 -11.31
CA ASP A 45 8.62 -13.43 -11.45
C ASP A 45 9.18 -14.41 -10.39
N ASP A 46 8.57 -14.43 -9.19
CA ASP A 46 8.95 -15.25 -8.03
C ASP A 46 7.79 -16.09 -7.44
N PHE A 47 6.60 -15.98 -8.02
CA PHE A 47 5.40 -16.69 -7.57
C PHE A 47 4.61 -17.31 -8.73
N MET A 48 3.79 -18.29 -8.40
CA MET A 48 2.79 -18.88 -9.29
C MET A 48 1.46 -19.00 -8.54
N ASP A 49 0.42 -18.41 -9.10
CA ASP A 49 -0.94 -18.53 -8.62
C ASP A 49 -1.66 -19.65 -9.38
N VAL A 50 -2.38 -20.51 -8.67
CA VAL A 50 -3.27 -21.53 -9.24
C VAL A 50 -4.69 -21.22 -8.81
N ILE A 51 -5.60 -21.04 -9.77
CA ILE A 51 -6.96 -20.58 -9.56
C ILE A 51 -7.92 -21.63 -10.12
N TYR A 52 -8.81 -22.14 -9.28
CA TYR A 52 -9.87 -23.07 -9.67
C TYR A 52 -11.13 -22.28 -9.91
N VAL A 53 -11.68 -22.35 -11.13
CA VAL A 53 -12.89 -21.64 -11.52
C VAL A 53 -14.03 -22.60 -11.85
N ASP A 54 -15.22 -22.33 -11.31
CA ASP A 54 -16.44 -23.12 -11.58
C ASP A 54 -17.11 -22.61 -12.86
N GLY A 55 -16.99 -23.39 -13.95
CA GLY A 55 -17.55 -23.04 -15.25
C GLY A 55 -19.09 -22.97 -15.28
N GLU A 56 -19.78 -23.71 -14.42
CA GLU A 56 -21.24 -23.66 -14.30
C GLU A 56 -21.71 -22.41 -13.55
N ARG A 57 -20.83 -21.84 -12.70
CA ARG A 57 -21.05 -20.58 -12.00
C ARG A 57 -20.32 -19.42 -12.66
N GLN A 58 -20.33 -19.34 -13.99
CA GLN A 58 -19.76 -18.21 -14.74
C GLN A 58 -18.26 -17.99 -14.47
N PHE A 59 -17.50 -19.07 -14.33
CA PHE A 59 -16.06 -19.06 -14.07
C PHE A 59 -15.66 -18.35 -12.77
N LEU A 60 -16.50 -18.42 -11.74
CA LEU A 60 -16.16 -17.87 -10.42
C LEU A 60 -15.00 -18.64 -9.78
N PRO A 61 -14.04 -17.95 -9.16
CA PRO A 61 -12.96 -18.60 -8.46
C PRO A 61 -13.48 -19.22 -7.15
N VAL A 62 -13.34 -20.53 -7.00
CA VAL A 62 -13.82 -21.27 -5.81
C VAL A 62 -12.67 -21.69 -4.88
N ARG A 63 -11.46 -21.85 -5.44
CA ARG A 63 -10.25 -22.18 -4.70
C ARG A 63 -9.04 -21.51 -5.35
N TYR A 64 -8.07 -21.13 -4.54
CA TYR A 64 -6.85 -20.46 -4.96
C TYR A 64 -5.67 -20.90 -4.12
N TYR A 65 -4.53 -21.07 -4.79
CA TYR A 65 -3.23 -21.27 -4.16
C TYR A 65 -2.24 -20.25 -4.68
N ARG A 66 -1.38 -19.76 -3.79
CA ARG A 66 -0.14 -19.09 -4.15
C ARG A 66 1.03 -19.99 -3.83
N HIS A 67 1.88 -20.22 -4.83
CA HIS A 67 3.15 -20.88 -4.68
C HIS A 67 4.28 -19.86 -4.81
N GLU A 68 5.24 -19.88 -3.90
CA GLU A 68 6.47 -19.06 -3.95
C GLU A 68 7.66 -19.99 -3.72
N ALA A 69 8.69 -19.89 -4.57
CA ALA A 69 9.84 -20.82 -4.56
C ALA A 69 9.42 -22.31 -4.54
N GLY A 70 8.36 -22.66 -5.26
CA GLY A 70 7.83 -24.03 -5.35
C GLY A 70 7.03 -24.51 -4.15
N MET A 71 6.83 -23.68 -3.12
CA MET A 71 6.08 -24.02 -1.91
C MET A 71 4.76 -23.26 -1.86
N THR A 72 3.68 -23.93 -1.45
CA THR A 72 2.39 -23.25 -1.21
C THR A 72 2.50 -22.32 0.00
N ARG A 73 2.19 -21.04 -0.17
CA ARG A 73 2.24 -19.99 0.86
C ARG A 73 0.89 -19.49 1.29
N GLU A 74 -0.10 -19.55 0.41
CA GLU A 74 -1.46 -19.08 0.67
C GLU A 74 -2.44 -20.07 0.03
N GLN A 75 -3.49 -20.39 0.77
CA GLN A 75 -4.66 -21.11 0.28
C GLN A 75 -5.90 -20.28 0.58
N ILE A 76 -6.78 -20.16 -0.40
CA ILE A 76 -8.08 -19.51 -0.25
C ILE A 76 -9.16 -20.42 -0.80
N GLU A 77 -10.27 -20.50 -0.09
CA GLU A 77 -11.50 -21.15 -0.54
C GLU A 77 -12.67 -20.20 -0.38
N ILE A 78 -13.54 -20.12 -1.38
CA ILE A 78 -14.66 -19.16 -1.42
C ILE A 78 -15.96 -19.90 -1.69
N SER A 79 -16.95 -19.69 -0.83
CA SER A 79 -18.32 -20.18 -0.99
C SER A 79 -19.21 -19.09 -1.56
N TYR A 80 -20.23 -19.50 -2.33
CA TYR A 80 -21.15 -18.59 -3.01
C TYR A 80 -22.60 -19.04 -2.84
N CYS A 81 -23.52 -18.07 -2.86
CA CYS A 81 -24.94 -18.30 -3.09
C CYS A 81 -25.41 -17.52 -4.33
N ARG A 82 -26.52 -17.96 -4.91
CA ARG A 82 -27.15 -17.26 -6.02
C ARG A 82 -28.14 -16.24 -5.45
N ASP A 83 -27.83 -14.98 -5.63
CA ASP A 83 -28.75 -13.86 -5.48
C ASP A 83 -29.63 -13.72 -6.74
N GLN A 84 -30.88 -13.31 -6.55
CA GLN A 84 -31.85 -13.21 -7.65
C GLN A 84 -31.60 -12.02 -8.57
N VAL A 85 -30.99 -10.95 -8.04
CA VAL A 85 -30.76 -9.69 -8.76
C VAL A 85 -29.33 -9.62 -9.28
N TYR A 86 -28.36 -9.99 -8.46
CA TYR A 86 -26.94 -9.77 -8.72
C TYR A 86 -26.20 -11.02 -9.20
N GLY A 87 -26.86 -12.17 -9.30
CA GLY A 87 -26.22 -13.43 -9.67
C GLY A 87 -25.46 -14.04 -8.50
N TRP A 88 -24.25 -14.55 -8.73
CA TRP A 88 -23.51 -15.21 -7.65
C TRP A 88 -22.77 -14.22 -6.76
N VAL A 89 -22.95 -14.36 -5.45
CA VAL A 89 -22.29 -13.54 -4.42
C VAL A 89 -21.53 -14.42 -3.43
N PRO A 90 -20.35 -14.00 -2.96
CA PRO A 90 -19.60 -14.77 -1.98
C PRO A 90 -20.32 -14.72 -0.63
N THR A 91 -20.43 -15.86 0.04
CA THR A 91 -21.08 -15.99 1.35
C THR A 91 -20.11 -16.31 2.46
N ALA A 92 -18.99 -16.94 2.13
CA ALA A 92 -17.94 -17.25 3.09
C ALA A 92 -16.60 -17.42 2.38
N TRP A 93 -15.51 -17.29 3.15
CA TRP A 93 -14.19 -17.69 2.71
C TRP A 93 -13.33 -18.16 3.87
N ASN A 94 -12.38 -19.03 3.55
CA ASN A 94 -11.28 -19.41 4.43
C ASN A 94 -9.96 -19.02 3.76
N VAL A 95 -9.06 -18.43 4.53
CA VAL A 95 -7.69 -18.12 4.09
C VAL A 95 -6.72 -18.75 5.07
N ALA A 96 -5.72 -19.44 4.55
CA ALA A 96 -4.62 -20.00 5.31
C ALA A 96 -3.29 -19.57 4.70
N HIS A 97 -2.40 -19.05 5.54
CA HIS A 97 -0.99 -18.89 5.17
C HIS A 97 -0.17 -20.03 5.76
N LEU A 98 0.66 -20.61 4.91
CA LEU A 98 1.46 -21.78 5.22
C LEU A 98 2.93 -21.39 5.42
N ASP A 99 3.62 -22.12 6.30
CA ASP A 99 5.07 -22.01 6.47
C ASP A 99 5.83 -22.85 5.43
N ASP A 100 7.16 -22.88 5.53
CA ASP A 100 8.05 -23.64 4.62
C ASP A 100 7.81 -25.16 4.66
N ARG A 101 7.12 -25.66 5.69
CA ARG A 101 6.80 -27.09 5.87
C ARG A 101 5.38 -27.40 5.40
N GLY A 102 4.66 -26.41 4.86
CA GLY A 102 3.26 -26.54 4.48
C GLY A 102 2.28 -26.55 5.66
N ALA A 103 2.75 -26.28 6.88
CA ALA A 103 1.88 -26.20 8.05
C ALA A 103 1.19 -24.83 8.10
N VAL A 104 -0.06 -24.80 8.58
CA VAL A 104 -0.80 -23.55 8.75
C VAL A 104 -0.13 -22.70 9.83
N ARG A 105 0.44 -21.57 9.42
CA ARG A 105 1.02 -20.58 10.32
C ARG A 105 -0.05 -19.64 10.89
N ILE A 106 -0.96 -19.18 10.04
CA ILE A 106 -2.09 -18.34 10.41
C ILE A 106 -3.26 -18.64 9.46
N SER A 107 -4.46 -18.63 9.99
CA SER A 107 -5.68 -18.71 9.19
C SER A 107 -6.74 -17.75 9.71
N TRP A 108 -7.65 -17.37 8.83
CA TRP A 108 -8.86 -16.65 9.19
C TRP A 108 -10.00 -17.05 8.25
N SER A 109 -11.21 -16.91 8.76
CA SER A 109 -12.44 -17.12 7.99
C SER A 109 -13.30 -15.86 8.02
N GLY A 110 -14.13 -15.71 6.99
CA GLY A 110 -15.14 -14.66 6.93
C GLY A 110 -16.47 -15.28 6.53
N ASN A 111 -17.55 -14.80 7.14
CA ASN A 111 -18.92 -15.13 6.75
C ASN A 111 -19.65 -13.82 6.46
N VAL A 112 -20.36 -13.76 5.34
CA VAL A 112 -21.18 -12.61 4.95
C VAL A 112 -22.53 -12.76 5.61
N THR A 113 -22.80 -11.90 6.60
CA THR A 113 -24.10 -11.84 7.28
C THR A 113 -25.09 -10.96 6.53
N GLU A 114 -24.60 -9.86 5.96
CA GLU A 114 -25.38 -8.89 5.21
C GLU A 114 -24.50 -8.30 4.10
N TYR A 115 -25.12 -7.89 2.99
CA TYR A 115 -24.43 -7.19 1.92
C TYR A 115 -25.39 -6.26 1.19
N ALA A 116 -24.82 -5.19 0.62
CA ALA A 116 -25.49 -4.33 -0.32
C ALA A 116 -24.50 -3.99 -1.44
N LEU A 117 -24.90 -4.17 -2.69
CA LEU A 117 -24.04 -3.96 -3.86
C LEU A 117 -24.42 -2.67 -4.56
N ASN A 118 -23.41 -1.97 -5.08
CA ASN A 118 -23.56 -0.73 -5.85
C ASN A 118 -24.43 0.33 -5.17
N GLN A 119 -24.46 0.35 -3.84
CA GLN A 119 -25.14 1.40 -3.09
C GLN A 119 -24.29 2.68 -3.13
N PRO A 120 -24.92 3.86 -3.32
CA PRO A 120 -24.20 5.10 -3.15
C PRO A 120 -23.73 5.20 -1.71
N VAL A 121 -22.43 5.41 -1.53
CA VAL A 121 -21.84 5.71 -0.22
C VAL A 121 -21.54 7.21 -0.23
N PRO A 122 -22.07 8.00 0.72
CA PRO A 122 -21.80 9.43 0.79
C PRO A 122 -20.30 9.71 0.94
N ASP A 123 -19.81 10.75 0.28
CA ASP A 123 -18.37 11.11 0.29
C ASP A 123 -17.85 11.39 1.71
N GLU A 124 -18.73 11.89 2.58
CA GLU A 124 -18.45 12.21 3.97
C GLU A 124 -18.02 10.97 4.79
N VAL A 125 -18.40 9.76 4.37
CA VAL A 125 -17.96 8.51 5.02
C VAL A 125 -16.46 8.27 4.80
N PHE A 126 -15.91 8.80 3.71
CA PHE A 126 -14.49 8.71 3.38
C PHE A 126 -13.70 9.95 3.82
N GLU A 127 -14.37 10.97 4.36
CA GLU A 127 -13.71 12.13 4.94
C GLU A 127 -13.07 11.74 6.28
N ILE A 128 -11.74 11.79 6.30
CA ILE A 128 -10.97 11.55 7.52
C ILE A 128 -10.68 12.90 8.17
N ALA A 129 -11.27 13.13 9.35
CA ALA A 129 -10.90 14.25 10.20
C ALA A 129 -9.50 14.02 10.76
N LEU A 130 -8.52 14.74 10.23
CA LEU A 130 -7.14 14.65 10.68
C LEU A 130 -6.93 15.61 11.86
N PRO A 131 -6.57 15.14 13.06
CA PRO A 131 -6.30 16.04 14.17
C PRO A 131 -5.03 16.88 13.92
N PRO A 132 -4.89 18.07 14.54
CA PRO A 132 -3.62 18.77 14.58
C PRO A 132 -2.47 17.87 15.06
N GLY A 133 -1.29 18.07 14.49
CA GLY A 133 -0.12 17.20 14.60
C GLY A 133 -0.07 16.09 13.54
N THR A 134 -1.15 15.79 12.81
CA THR A 134 -1.12 14.66 11.88
C THR A 134 -0.06 14.84 10.80
N TRP A 135 0.83 13.86 10.68
CA TRP A 135 1.75 13.74 9.55
C TRP A 135 0.97 13.17 8.35
N VAL A 136 0.89 13.93 7.27
CA VAL A 136 0.19 13.55 6.05
C VAL A 136 1.17 13.34 4.93
N ARG A 137 1.09 12.17 4.28
CA ARG A 137 1.77 11.88 3.02
C ARG A 137 0.73 11.67 1.93
N ASN A 138 0.61 12.65 1.05
CA ASN A 138 -0.26 12.56 -0.11
C ASN A 138 0.50 11.93 -1.27
N TYR A 139 0.17 10.68 -1.60
CA TYR A 139 0.83 9.95 -2.70
C TYR A 139 0.37 10.39 -4.09
N ILE A 140 -0.75 11.11 -4.20
CA ILE A 140 -1.27 11.63 -5.48
C ILE A 140 -0.53 12.92 -5.84
N THR A 141 -0.43 13.86 -4.89
CA THR A 141 0.26 15.15 -5.11
C THR A 141 1.76 15.09 -4.82
N GLY A 142 2.21 14.04 -4.13
CA GLY A 142 3.59 13.92 -3.65
C GLY A 142 3.90 14.78 -2.41
N GLU A 143 2.90 15.49 -1.85
CA GLU A 143 3.09 16.36 -0.70
C GLU A 143 3.35 15.57 0.59
N CYS A 144 4.22 16.11 1.43
CA CYS A 144 4.46 15.65 2.78
C CYS A 144 4.36 16.85 3.72
N TYR A 145 3.48 16.80 4.72
CA TYR A 145 3.26 17.93 5.62
C TYR A 145 2.77 17.49 7.01
N ILE A 146 2.92 18.38 7.98
CA ILE A 146 2.28 18.27 9.29
C ILE A 146 1.06 19.19 9.28
N LEU A 147 -0.11 18.66 9.62
CA LEU A 147 -1.32 19.47 9.81
C LEU A 147 -1.25 20.14 11.18
N ARG A 148 -1.25 21.47 11.23
CA ARG A 148 -1.23 22.25 12.49
C ARG A 148 -2.66 22.59 12.95
N GLU A 149 -2.73 23.20 14.13
CA GLU A 149 -3.97 23.76 14.65
C GLU A 149 -4.56 24.78 13.66
N GLY A 150 -5.89 24.80 13.52
CA GLY A 150 -6.58 25.62 12.51
C GLY A 150 -6.49 25.09 11.07
N GLY A 151 -5.88 23.92 10.85
CA GLY A 151 -5.82 23.28 9.53
C GLY A 151 -4.67 23.77 8.64
N GLU A 152 -3.76 24.58 9.18
CA GLU A 152 -2.58 25.05 8.44
C GLU A 152 -1.65 23.88 8.09
N LYS A 153 -1.14 23.84 6.86
CA LYS A 153 -0.19 22.82 6.42
C LYS A 153 1.23 23.33 6.56
N ARG A 154 2.07 22.62 7.33
CA ARG A 154 3.51 22.83 7.37
C ARG A 154 4.21 21.79 6.48
N PRO A 155 4.72 22.15 5.29
CA PRO A 155 5.40 21.18 4.44
C PRO A 155 6.67 20.65 5.11
N ILE A 156 7.00 19.39 4.82
CA ILE A 156 8.22 18.73 5.24
C ILE A 156 9.12 18.58 4.02
N LEU A 157 10.27 19.25 4.04
CA LEU A 157 11.20 19.23 2.92
C LEU A 157 12.04 17.95 2.92
N PRO A 158 12.53 17.50 1.74
CA PRO A 158 13.46 16.37 1.68
C PRO A 158 14.68 16.58 2.57
N GLY A 159 14.97 15.59 3.43
CA GLY A 159 16.09 15.62 4.37
C GLY A 159 15.86 16.42 5.65
N GLU A 160 14.68 17.02 5.84
CA GLU A 160 14.36 17.78 7.06
C GLU A 160 14.05 16.88 8.26
N TYR A 161 13.48 15.70 8.02
CA TYR A 161 13.18 14.72 9.06
C TYR A 161 14.37 13.80 9.33
N THR A 162 14.81 13.74 10.59
CA THR A 162 15.97 12.95 11.04
C THR A 162 15.59 11.62 11.67
N GLY A 163 14.29 11.36 11.87
CA GLY A 163 13.78 10.16 12.55
C GLY A 163 13.26 10.41 13.97
N ASP A 164 13.70 11.51 14.60
CA ASP A 164 13.42 11.84 16.00
C ASP A 164 13.05 13.32 16.24
N ASN A 165 13.09 14.17 15.20
CA ASN A 165 12.86 15.61 15.32
C ASN A 165 11.41 16.06 15.06
N TYR A 166 10.43 15.16 15.15
CA TYR A 166 9.02 15.48 14.86
C TYR A 166 8.49 16.69 15.67
N GLU A 167 8.78 16.75 16.97
CA GLU A 167 8.35 17.86 17.86
C GLU A 167 8.95 19.20 17.46
N GLU A 168 10.18 19.19 16.95
CA GLU A 168 10.85 20.38 16.42
C GLU A 168 10.18 20.84 15.12
N LEU A 169 9.87 19.90 14.23
CA LEU A 169 9.17 20.20 12.99
C LEU A 169 7.79 20.79 13.29
N LEU A 170 7.04 20.22 14.23
CA LEU A 170 5.70 20.69 14.58
C LEU A 170 5.69 22.20 14.95
N ARG A 171 6.75 22.68 15.62
CA ARG A 171 6.86 24.05 16.16
C ARG A 171 7.68 25.02 15.31
N SER A 172 8.34 24.55 14.26
CA SER A 172 9.20 25.38 13.41
C SER A 172 8.61 25.52 12.02
N ASP A 173 8.87 26.62 11.34
CA ASP A 173 8.58 26.72 9.91
C ASP A 173 9.75 26.16 9.09
N PRO A 174 9.47 25.53 7.94
CA PRO A 174 10.53 25.10 7.05
C PRO A 174 11.34 26.31 6.62
N MET A 175 12.67 26.20 6.64
CA MET A 175 13.54 27.26 6.16
C MET A 175 13.21 27.58 4.70
N SER A 176 12.68 28.78 4.46
CA SER A 176 12.42 29.27 3.10
C SER A 176 13.72 29.35 2.30
N GLY A 177 13.62 29.30 0.96
CA GLY A 177 14.79 29.45 0.08
C GLY A 177 15.58 30.74 0.34
N GLU A 178 14.88 31.84 0.66
CA GLU A 178 15.49 33.11 1.07
C GLU A 178 16.18 33.02 2.44
N GLY A 179 15.60 32.28 3.40
CA GLY A 179 16.19 32.01 4.71
C GLY A 179 17.50 31.23 4.61
N LYS A 180 17.55 30.20 3.75
CA LYS A 180 18.78 29.44 3.46
C LYS A 180 19.84 30.35 2.86
N LEU A 181 19.50 31.15 1.84
CA LEU A 181 20.44 32.06 1.19
C LEU A 181 21.01 33.10 2.18
N ARG A 182 20.17 33.67 3.04
CA ARG A 182 20.61 34.64 4.07
C ARG A 182 21.54 33.99 5.09
N TRP A 183 21.24 32.76 5.53
CA TRP A 183 22.11 32.01 6.43
C TRP A 183 23.47 31.70 5.79
N PHE A 184 23.48 31.23 4.54
CA PHE A 184 24.71 30.98 3.78
C PHE A 184 25.55 32.25 3.61
N LEU A 185 24.93 33.37 3.22
CA LEU A 185 25.62 34.66 3.08
C LEU A 185 26.21 35.14 4.42
N GLY A 186 25.48 34.98 5.52
CA GLY A 186 25.98 35.27 6.86
C GLY A 186 27.22 34.44 7.23
N ALA A 187 27.19 33.13 6.95
CA ALA A 187 28.31 32.23 7.22
C ALA A 187 29.57 32.61 6.41
N VAL A 188 29.39 32.98 5.13
CA VAL A 188 30.49 33.45 4.27
C VAL A 188 31.10 34.74 4.82
N VAL A 189 30.29 35.71 5.24
CA VAL A 189 30.78 36.97 5.81
C VAL A 189 31.61 36.72 7.07
N VAL A 190 31.15 35.84 7.96
CA VAL A 190 31.90 35.47 9.17
C VAL A 190 33.23 34.79 8.82
N ALA A 191 33.23 33.86 7.87
CA ALA A 191 34.44 33.17 7.43
C ALA A 191 35.47 34.14 6.82
N VAL A 192 35.02 35.06 5.96
CA VAL A 192 35.87 36.11 5.38
C VAL A 192 36.41 37.05 6.45
N GLY A 193 35.57 37.46 7.41
CA GLY A 193 35.99 38.28 8.55
C GLY A 193 37.04 37.60 9.42
N ALA A 194 36.87 36.31 9.71
CA ALA A 194 37.82 35.51 10.47
C ALA A 194 39.16 35.37 9.73
N LEU A 195 39.13 35.12 8.41
CA LEU A 195 40.33 35.05 7.57
C LEU A 195 41.07 36.39 7.52
N ALA A 196 40.35 37.50 7.39
CA ALA A 196 40.93 38.84 7.40
C ALA A 196 41.59 39.16 8.76
N ALA A 197 40.90 38.86 9.87
CA ALA A 197 41.44 39.04 11.22
C ALA A 197 42.70 38.18 11.45
N TRP A 198 42.66 36.91 11.01
CA TRP A 198 43.82 36.02 11.07
C TRP A 198 45.00 36.56 10.25
N ALA A 199 44.77 37.06 9.03
CA ALA A 199 45.81 37.63 8.20
C ALA A 199 46.44 38.89 8.83
N VAL A 200 45.65 39.75 9.46
CA VAL A 200 46.13 40.93 10.21
C VAL A 200 46.97 40.52 11.42
N LEU A 201 46.48 39.54 12.20
CA LEU A 201 47.22 39.02 13.37
C LEU A 201 48.53 38.34 12.96
N ARG A 202 48.56 37.64 11.82
CA ARG A 202 49.77 37.00 11.29
C ARG A 202 50.79 38.02 10.82
N ARG A 203 50.36 39.11 10.16
CA ARG A 203 51.25 40.22 9.76
C ARG A 203 51.86 40.93 10.98
N ARG A 204 51.10 41.11 12.06
CA ARG A 204 51.58 41.73 13.31
C ARG A 204 52.57 40.89 14.12
N LYS A 205 52.68 39.59 13.85
CA LYS A 205 53.67 38.70 14.51
C LYS A 205 55.00 38.57 13.77
N ILE A 206 55.08 39.09 12.53
CA ILE A 206 56.26 38.99 11.66
C ILE A 206 57.02 40.34 11.55
N ALA A 207 56.43 41.43 12.04
CA ALA A 207 57.07 42.74 12.22
C ALA A 207 57.44 42.94 13.69
#